data_AF-A0A835M3T4-F1
#
_entry.id   AF-A0A835M3T4-F1
#
_cell.length_a   1.000
_cell.length_b   1.000
_cell.length_c   1.000
_cell.angle_alpha   90.00
_cell.angle_beta   90.00
_cell.angle_gamma   90.00
#
_symmetry.space_group_name_H-M   'P 1'
#
loop_
_entity.id
_entity.type
_entity.pdbx_description
1 polymer ?
#
loop_
_entity_poly.entity_id
_entity_poly.type
_entity_poly.pdbx_seq_one_letter_code
_entity_poly.pdbx_strand_id
1 'polypeptide(L)'
;PSHRLGKQRGLLKAPNGLRSFGSSSDWIEFGWVEGLTLTGGGTFDGQGASSWPLNNCSTNKNCKLLPSNVKFLSMTKTRLRGITSTNSKFFHIVLLDCKDFHGTWIKISAPANNPNTDGIHIERLTGVLISNSVIGTGDDCISIGHGNSHVTITGITF
;
A
#
# COMPACT_ATOMS: atom_id res chain seq x y z
N PRO A 1 -8.42 -7.86 -22.11
CA PRO A 1 -9.12 -8.82 -21.22
C PRO A 1 -9.25 -8.24 -19.80
N SER A 2 -10.47 -8.04 -19.30
CA SER A 2 -10.68 -7.51 -17.95
C SER A 2 -10.40 -8.58 -16.90
N HIS A 3 -9.35 -8.41 -16.10
CA HIS A 3 -9.03 -9.35 -15.01
C HIS A 3 -9.77 -8.93 -13.73
N ARG A 4 -10.88 -9.61 -13.42
CA ARG A 4 -11.62 -9.44 -12.15
C ARG A 4 -11.08 -10.42 -11.12
N LEU A 5 -10.30 -9.95 -10.14
CA LEU A 5 -10.10 -10.68 -8.89
C LEU A 5 -11.33 -10.47 -8.01
N GLY A 6 -12.04 -11.56 -7.73
CA GLY A 6 -13.28 -11.55 -6.97
C GLY A 6 -13.10 -11.08 -5.52
N LYS A 7 -14.21 -10.61 -4.96
CA LYS A 7 -14.45 -10.17 -3.57
C LYS A 7 -13.54 -10.87 -2.55
N GLN A 8 -12.50 -10.20 -2.06
CA GLN A 8 -11.70 -10.70 -0.94
C GLN A 8 -12.49 -10.53 0.35
N ARG A 9 -12.87 -11.65 0.97
CA ARG A 9 -13.50 -11.73 2.29
C ARG A 9 -12.65 -12.65 3.14
N GLY A 10 -11.70 -12.08 3.87
CA GLY A 10 -10.77 -12.87 4.67
C GLY A 10 -9.54 -12.07 5.10
N LEU A 11 -8.76 -12.70 5.95
CA LEU A 11 -7.50 -12.18 6.48
C LEU A 11 -6.34 -12.89 5.76
N LEU A 12 -5.57 -12.15 4.97
CA LEU A 12 -4.28 -12.60 4.48
C LEU A 12 -3.21 -12.16 5.49
N LYS A 13 -2.32 -13.07 5.88
CA LYS A 13 -1.20 -12.78 6.77
C LYS A 13 0.12 -12.97 6.04
N ALA A 14 0.98 -11.96 6.12
CA ALA A 14 2.32 -12.02 5.57
C ALA A 14 3.21 -12.98 6.39
N PRO A 15 4.26 -13.55 5.79
CA PRO A 15 5.30 -14.21 6.56
C PRO A 15 5.96 -13.26 7.57
N ASN A 16 6.25 -13.75 8.78
CA ASN A 16 6.95 -12.97 9.80
C ASN A 16 8.40 -12.67 9.41
N GLY A 17 9.09 -13.64 8.81
CA GLY A 17 10.52 -13.55 8.50
C GLY A 17 10.83 -12.88 7.16
N LEU A 18 11.76 -11.93 7.16
CA LEU A 18 12.20 -11.23 5.94
C LEU A 18 12.80 -12.14 4.87
N ARG A 19 13.31 -13.32 5.26
CA ARG A 19 13.87 -14.31 4.31
C ARG A 19 12.84 -14.79 3.29
N SER A 20 11.56 -14.88 3.68
CA SER A 20 10.48 -15.33 2.80
C SER A 20 10.17 -14.36 1.65
N PHE A 21 10.66 -13.12 1.72
CA PHE A 21 10.48 -12.10 0.69
C PHE A 21 11.65 -12.05 -0.30
N GLY A 22 12.75 -12.74 -0.02
CA GLY A 22 13.95 -12.74 -0.87
C GLY A 22 14.49 -11.33 -1.14
N SER A 23 14.54 -10.95 -2.42
CA SER A 23 14.92 -9.63 -2.90
C SER A 23 13.72 -8.70 -3.18
N SER A 24 12.49 -9.15 -2.94
CA SER A 24 11.29 -8.34 -3.17
C SER A 24 11.20 -7.19 -2.17
N SER A 25 10.81 -6.02 -2.67
CA SER A 25 10.42 -4.84 -1.88
C SER A 25 8.96 -4.86 -1.43
N ASP A 26 8.21 -5.90 -1.80
CA ASP A 26 6.75 -5.93 -1.67
C ASP A 26 6.27 -7.35 -1.32
N TRP A 27 5.20 -7.44 -0.52
CA TRP A 27 4.55 -8.71 -0.20
C TRP A 27 3.62 -9.19 -1.31
N ILE A 28 2.71 -8.31 -1.75
CA ILE A 28 1.77 -8.57 -2.84
C ILE A 28 1.91 -7.48 -3.88
N GLU A 29 2.20 -7.87 -5.13
CA GLU A 29 2.28 -6.96 -6.26
C GLU A 29 1.22 -7.32 -7.31
N PHE A 30 0.46 -6.32 -7.75
CA PHE A 30 -0.33 -6.35 -8.98
C PHE A 30 0.39 -5.49 -10.01
N GLY A 31 0.86 -6.11 -11.09
CA GLY A 31 1.67 -5.46 -12.12
C GLY A 31 1.07 -5.58 -13.52
N TRP A 32 1.08 -4.49 -14.30
CA TRP A 32 0.72 -4.49 -15.73
C TRP A 32 -0.68 -5.00 -16.06
N VAL A 33 -1.66 -4.71 -15.21
CA VAL A 33 -3.06 -5.11 -15.41
C VAL A 33 -3.94 -3.91 -15.76
N GLU A 34 -4.81 -4.09 -16.75
CA GLU A 34 -5.91 -3.18 -17.05
C GLU A 34 -7.24 -3.69 -16.44
N GLY A 35 -7.98 -2.79 -15.78
CA GLY A 35 -9.34 -3.05 -15.33
C GLY A 35 -9.45 -3.88 -14.05
N LEU A 36 -8.42 -3.90 -13.20
CA LEU A 36 -8.46 -4.60 -11.92
C LEU A 36 -9.49 -3.93 -10.99
N THR A 37 -10.39 -4.74 -10.44
CA THR A 37 -11.22 -4.33 -9.29
C THR A 37 -10.87 -5.21 -8.10
N LEU A 38 -10.38 -4.61 -7.01
CA LEU A 38 -10.15 -5.27 -5.74
C LEU A 38 -11.11 -4.71 -4.69
N THR A 39 -11.98 -5.57 -4.17
CA THR A 39 -13.00 -5.19 -3.19
C THR A 39 -13.35 -6.36 -2.27
N GLY A 40 -14.21 -6.14 -1.28
CA GLY A 40 -14.87 -7.22 -0.54
C GLY A 40 -14.78 -7.16 0.98
N GLY A 41 -13.99 -6.24 1.55
CA GLY A 41 -13.80 -6.14 3.01
C GLY A 41 -12.57 -6.87 3.55
N GLY A 42 -11.74 -7.47 2.69
CA GLY A 42 -10.58 -8.25 3.09
C GLY A 42 -9.50 -7.44 3.81
N THR A 43 -8.69 -8.13 4.62
CA THR A 43 -7.57 -7.55 5.38
C THR A 43 -6.24 -8.13 4.91
N PHE A 44 -5.26 -7.25 4.68
CA PHE A 44 -3.86 -7.57 4.47
C PHE A 44 -3.09 -7.24 5.76
N ASP A 45 -2.68 -8.26 6.50
CA ASP A 45 -1.90 -8.11 7.73
C ASP A 45 -0.42 -8.39 7.45
N GLY A 46 0.38 -7.33 7.47
CA GLY A 46 1.81 -7.35 7.15
C GLY A 46 2.69 -7.99 8.20
N GLN A 47 2.13 -8.29 9.39
CA GLN A 47 2.87 -8.89 10.49
C GLN A 47 4.18 -8.13 10.80
N GLY A 48 4.11 -6.79 10.83
CA GLY A 48 5.26 -5.89 10.82
C GLY A 48 6.15 -5.92 12.05
N ALA A 49 5.61 -6.29 13.21
CA ALA A 49 6.26 -6.13 14.51
C ALA A 49 7.68 -6.71 14.61
N SER A 50 7.93 -7.86 13.99
CA SER A 50 9.26 -8.50 13.98
C SER A 50 10.28 -7.83 13.04
N SER A 51 9.82 -6.99 12.11
CA SER A 51 10.65 -6.34 11.10
C SER A 51 11.00 -4.90 11.45
N TRP A 52 10.15 -4.19 12.20
CA TRP A 52 10.36 -2.79 12.54
C TRP A 52 11.68 -2.48 13.26
N PRO A 53 12.16 -3.29 14.23
CA PRO A 53 13.47 -3.05 14.87
C PRO A 53 14.66 -3.18 13.92
N LEU A 54 14.45 -3.75 12.71
CA LEU A 54 15.48 -3.92 11.70
C LEU A 54 15.55 -2.72 10.74
N ASN A 55 14.59 -1.79 10.79
CA ASN A 55 14.62 -0.58 9.98
C ASN A 55 15.67 0.39 10.54
N ASN A 56 16.76 0.59 9.79
CA ASN A 56 17.82 1.53 10.12
C ASN A 56 17.99 2.64 9.06
N CYS A 57 16.98 2.86 8.22
CA CYS A 57 17.05 3.85 7.13
C CYS A 57 17.22 5.30 7.58
N SER A 58 16.87 5.62 8.83
CA SER A 58 17.13 6.94 9.41
C SER A 58 18.60 7.22 9.68
N THR A 59 19.43 6.18 9.88
CA THR A 59 20.85 6.33 10.27
C THR A 59 21.82 5.68 9.28
N ASN A 60 21.35 4.83 8.38
CA ASN A 60 22.16 4.07 7.43
C ASN A 60 21.77 4.39 5.99
N LYS A 61 22.68 5.01 5.23
CA LYS A 61 22.48 5.33 3.81
C LYS A 61 22.34 4.09 2.90
N ASN A 62 22.87 2.95 3.36
CA ASN A 62 22.79 1.67 2.66
C ASN A 62 21.75 0.74 3.32
N CYS A 63 20.73 1.32 3.97
CA CYS A 63 19.69 0.50 4.59
C CYS A 63 18.99 -0.39 3.57
N LYS A 64 18.53 -1.55 4.02
CA LYS A 64 17.66 -2.40 3.23
C LYS A 64 16.22 -2.02 3.52
N LEU A 65 15.47 -1.62 2.50
CA LEU A 65 14.05 -1.36 2.63
C LEU A 65 13.30 -2.62 3.06
N LEU A 66 12.33 -2.44 3.95
CA LEU A 66 11.42 -3.48 4.38
C LEU A 66 10.29 -3.67 3.35
N PRO A 67 9.66 -4.85 3.26
CA PRO A 67 8.64 -5.08 2.25
C PRO A 67 7.34 -4.33 2.55
N SER A 68 6.79 -3.66 1.54
CA SER A 68 5.45 -3.04 1.62
C SER A 68 4.35 -4.10 1.54
N ASN A 69 3.16 -3.80 2.07
CA ASN A 69 2.06 -4.77 2.08
C ASN A 69 1.50 -5.06 0.67
N VAL A 70 1.05 -4.02 -0.04
CA VAL A 70 0.44 -4.17 -1.36
C VAL A 70 0.97 -3.11 -2.30
N LYS A 71 1.40 -3.52 -3.49
CA LYS A 71 1.84 -2.63 -4.56
C LYS A 71 1.01 -2.81 -5.82
N PHE A 72 0.73 -1.69 -6.45
CA PHE A 72 0.12 -1.57 -7.76
C PHE A 72 1.15 -0.93 -8.68
N LEU A 73 1.62 -1.68 -9.68
CA LEU A 73 2.68 -1.28 -10.59
C LEU A 73 2.17 -1.25 -12.03
N SER A 74 2.33 -0.12 -12.73
CA SER A 74 1.97 0.00 -14.15
C SER A 74 0.53 -0.42 -14.44
N MET A 75 -0.41 -0.03 -13.55
CA MET A 75 -1.81 -0.42 -13.62
C MET A 75 -2.65 0.61 -14.37
N THR A 76 -3.70 0.16 -15.06
CA THR A 76 -4.64 1.06 -15.75
C THR A 76 -6.09 0.74 -15.37
N LYS A 77 -6.92 1.77 -15.11
CA LYS A 77 -8.35 1.62 -14.77
C LYS A 77 -8.58 0.73 -13.54
N THR A 78 -7.89 1.00 -12.45
CA THR A 78 -7.96 0.21 -11.21
C THR A 78 -9.02 0.76 -10.27
N ARG A 79 -9.80 -0.14 -9.64
CA ARG A 79 -10.78 0.18 -8.61
C ARG A 79 -10.45 -0.59 -7.33
N LEU A 80 -9.99 0.13 -6.31
CA LEU A 80 -9.73 -0.41 -4.98
C LEU A 80 -10.81 0.09 -4.02
N ARG A 81 -11.58 -0.82 -3.41
CA ARG A 81 -12.70 -0.41 -2.54
C ARG A 81 -12.91 -1.30 -1.33
N GLY A 82 -12.90 -0.70 -0.14
CA GLY A 82 -13.32 -1.39 1.08
C GLY A 82 -12.32 -2.44 1.53
N ILE A 83 -11.03 -2.16 1.44
CA ILE A 83 -9.96 -3.07 1.91
C ILE A 83 -9.36 -2.53 3.20
N THR A 84 -8.77 -3.42 3.98
CA THR A 84 -7.98 -3.07 5.17
C THR A 84 -6.53 -3.48 4.98
N SER A 85 -5.56 -2.62 5.31
CA SER A 85 -4.14 -2.96 5.40
C SER A 85 -3.63 -2.65 6.80
N THR A 86 -3.12 -3.66 7.51
CA THR A 86 -2.66 -3.53 8.90
C THR A 86 -1.21 -3.96 9.04
N ASN A 87 -0.51 -3.37 10.03
CA ASN A 87 0.82 -3.78 10.47
C ASN A 87 1.82 -3.99 9.32
N SER A 88 1.87 -3.06 8.36
CA SER A 88 2.86 -3.18 7.28
C SER A 88 4.28 -3.15 7.85
N LYS A 89 5.22 -3.84 7.19
CA LYS A 89 6.64 -3.79 7.56
C LYS A 89 7.28 -2.47 7.11
N PHE A 90 6.75 -1.87 6.04
CA PHE A 90 7.13 -0.57 5.49
C PHE A 90 5.85 0.17 5.07
N PHE A 91 5.72 0.61 3.82
CA PHE A 91 4.50 1.25 3.33
C PHE A 91 3.31 0.28 3.28
N HIS A 92 2.11 0.79 3.54
CA HIS A 92 0.90 -0.03 3.49
C HIS A 92 0.41 -0.27 2.07
N ILE A 93 0.37 0.77 1.23
CA ILE A 93 -0.04 0.68 -0.17
C ILE A 93 0.91 1.52 -1.02
N VAL A 94 1.48 0.93 -2.07
CA VAL A 94 2.33 1.62 -3.05
C VAL A 94 1.61 1.68 -4.38
N LEU A 95 1.43 2.90 -4.90
CA LEU A 95 0.93 3.14 -6.25
C LEU A 95 2.08 3.70 -7.10
N LEU A 96 2.56 2.89 -8.03
CA LEU A 96 3.68 3.25 -8.90
C LEU A 96 3.26 3.14 -10.37
N ASP A 97 3.42 4.23 -11.13
CA ASP A 97 3.17 4.23 -12.57
C ASP A 97 1.72 3.85 -12.95
N CYS A 98 0.72 4.27 -12.15
CA CYS A 98 -0.69 3.91 -12.39
C CYS A 98 -1.48 5.04 -13.07
N LYS A 99 -2.44 4.64 -13.92
CA LYS A 99 -3.37 5.54 -14.62
C LYS A 99 -4.83 5.19 -14.31
N ASP A 100 -5.67 6.20 -14.02
CA ASP A 100 -7.09 5.99 -13.67
C ASP A 100 -7.23 5.02 -12.47
N PHE A 101 -6.62 5.38 -11.34
CA PHE A 101 -6.70 4.61 -10.09
C PHE A 101 -7.70 5.27 -9.13
N HIS A 102 -8.73 4.53 -8.73
CA HIS A 102 -9.70 5.00 -7.74
C HIS A 102 -9.66 4.11 -6.49
N GLY A 103 -9.20 4.68 -5.37
CA GLY A 103 -9.19 4.08 -4.05
C GLY A 103 -10.26 4.70 -3.15
N THR A 104 -11.17 3.90 -2.59
CA THR A 104 -12.22 4.40 -1.69
C THR A 104 -12.47 3.48 -0.51
N TRP A 105 -12.89 4.03 0.63
CA TRP A 105 -13.23 3.22 1.81
C TRP A 105 -12.07 2.31 2.27
N ILE A 106 -10.84 2.81 2.15
CA ILE A 106 -9.63 2.10 2.57
C ILE A 106 -9.45 2.33 4.07
N LYS A 107 -9.09 1.26 4.80
CA LYS A 107 -8.69 1.35 6.20
C LYS A 107 -7.22 0.95 6.34
N ILE A 108 -6.41 1.82 6.90
CA ILE A 108 -5.01 1.55 7.22
C ILE A 108 -4.79 1.74 8.71
N SER A 109 -4.05 0.81 9.33
CA SER A 109 -3.67 0.93 10.74
C SER A 109 -2.31 0.28 11.04
N ALA A 110 -1.43 1.05 11.68
CA ALA A 110 -0.21 0.58 12.33
C ALA A 110 0.00 1.30 13.67
N PRO A 111 0.83 0.76 14.59
CA PRO A 111 1.20 1.46 15.81
C PRO A 111 1.86 2.83 15.53
N ALA A 112 1.50 3.85 16.32
CA ALA A 112 1.90 5.24 16.09
C ALA A 112 3.41 5.53 16.22
N ASN A 113 4.16 4.64 16.87
CA ASN A 113 5.58 4.83 17.17
C ASN A 113 6.53 4.17 16.16
N ASN A 114 6.03 3.84 14.96
CA ASN A 114 6.79 3.06 14.00
C ASN A 114 7.23 3.86 12.76
N PRO A 115 8.55 4.06 12.55
CA PRO A 115 9.06 4.84 11.42
C PRO A 115 8.81 4.15 10.07
N ASN A 116 8.47 4.94 9.05
CA ASN A 116 8.30 4.55 7.65
C ASN A 116 7.14 3.59 7.36
N THR A 117 6.02 3.79 8.06
CA THR A 117 4.75 3.11 7.77
C THR A 117 3.79 3.98 6.99
N ASP A 118 4.27 4.65 5.94
CA ASP A 118 3.41 5.50 5.11
C ASP A 118 2.14 4.75 4.70
N GLY A 119 1.00 5.44 4.78
CA GLY A 119 -0.29 4.83 4.48
C GLY A 119 -0.40 4.48 2.99
N ILE A 120 -0.49 5.51 2.16
CA ILE A 120 -0.50 5.33 0.70
C ILE A 120 0.61 6.18 0.09
N HIS A 121 1.61 5.52 -0.48
CA HIS A 121 2.66 6.17 -1.24
C HIS A 121 2.27 6.25 -2.72
N ILE A 122 2.37 7.44 -3.32
CA ILE A 122 2.00 7.68 -4.72
C ILE A 122 3.16 8.24 -5.55
N GLU A 123 3.47 7.61 -6.68
CA GLU A 123 4.51 8.09 -7.59
C GLU A 123 4.20 7.76 -9.06
N ARG A 124 4.46 8.72 -9.95
CA ARG A 124 4.17 8.64 -11.39
C ARG A 124 2.71 8.28 -11.71
N LEU A 125 1.76 8.94 -11.05
CA LEU A 125 0.35 8.68 -11.25
C LEU A 125 -0.33 9.69 -12.19
N THR A 126 -1.33 9.24 -12.95
CA THR A 126 -2.20 10.14 -13.73
C THR A 126 -3.68 9.80 -13.55
N GLY A 127 -4.47 10.78 -13.11
CA GLY A 127 -5.91 10.62 -12.91
C GLY A 127 -6.21 9.69 -11.73
N VAL A 128 -5.92 10.18 -10.52
CA VAL A 128 -6.09 9.39 -9.29
C VAL A 128 -7.09 10.05 -8.37
N LEU A 129 -7.95 9.20 -7.79
CA LEU A 129 -8.87 9.58 -6.74
C LEU A 129 -8.66 8.66 -5.54
N ILE A 130 -8.28 9.25 -4.40
CA ILE A 130 -8.29 8.57 -3.09
C ILE A 130 -9.31 9.29 -2.22
N SER A 131 -10.33 8.58 -1.73
CA SER A 131 -11.33 9.22 -0.90
C SER A 131 -12.00 8.36 0.16
N ASN A 132 -12.67 9.02 1.11
CA ASN A 132 -13.50 8.40 2.15
C ASN A 132 -12.76 7.27 2.87
N SER A 133 -11.55 7.53 3.33
CA SER A 133 -10.63 6.51 3.87
C SER A 133 -10.10 6.91 5.24
N VAL A 134 -9.81 5.91 6.07
CA VAL A 134 -9.25 6.09 7.42
C VAL A 134 -7.84 5.54 7.43
N ILE A 135 -6.85 6.37 7.72
CA ILE A 135 -5.43 6.02 7.61
C ILE A 135 -4.71 6.42 8.88
N GLY A 136 -4.49 5.45 9.76
CA GLY A 136 -3.69 5.62 10.97
C GLY A 136 -2.31 4.96 10.82
N THR A 137 -1.25 5.75 10.83
CA THR A 137 0.14 5.30 10.63
C THR A 137 1.08 6.01 11.59
N GLY A 138 2.32 5.52 11.72
CA GLY A 138 3.37 6.20 12.49
C GLY A 138 4.19 7.23 11.70
N ASP A 139 3.90 7.34 10.41
CA ASP A 139 4.57 8.24 9.44
C ASP A 139 3.50 8.91 8.55
N ASP A 140 3.84 9.37 7.36
CA ASP A 140 2.93 10.03 6.42
C ASP A 140 1.62 9.25 6.16
N CYS A 141 0.47 9.91 6.34
CA CYS A 141 -0.83 9.36 5.97
C CYS A 141 -0.88 9.05 4.45
N ILE A 142 -0.46 10.00 3.63
CA ILE A 142 -0.27 9.84 2.18
C ILE A 142 1.01 10.56 1.81
N SER A 143 2.00 9.83 1.28
CA SER A 143 3.25 10.40 0.79
C SER A 143 3.27 10.50 -0.73
N ILE A 144 3.88 11.56 -1.26
CA ILE A 144 3.82 11.93 -2.68
C ILE A 144 5.24 11.99 -3.26
N GLY A 145 5.56 11.03 -4.12
CA GLY A 145 6.74 11.03 -4.97
C GLY A 145 6.57 11.93 -6.21
N HIS A 146 7.49 11.82 -7.15
CA HIS A 146 7.52 12.69 -8.35
C HIS A 146 6.65 12.18 -9.51
N GLY A 147 6.35 13.06 -10.46
CA GLY A 147 5.71 12.69 -11.74
C GLY A 147 4.20 12.47 -11.67
N ASN A 148 3.54 13.01 -10.65
CA ASN A 148 2.09 12.88 -10.47
C ASN A 148 1.32 13.99 -11.21
N SER A 149 0.17 13.67 -11.81
CA SER A 149 -0.75 14.64 -12.41
C SER A 149 -2.23 14.27 -12.17
N HIS A 150 -3.09 15.27 -12.00
CA HIS A 150 -4.53 15.07 -11.77
C HIS A 150 -4.83 14.13 -10.59
N VAL A 151 -4.23 14.43 -9.43
CA VAL A 151 -4.44 13.69 -8.18
C VAL A 151 -5.48 14.41 -7.34
N THR A 152 -6.53 13.71 -6.95
CA THR A 152 -7.57 14.18 -6.02
C THR A 152 -7.57 13.32 -4.76
N ILE A 153 -7.41 13.96 -3.61
CA ILE A 153 -7.48 13.33 -2.30
C ILE A 153 -8.53 14.07 -1.48
N THR A 154 -9.54 13.38 -0.97
CA THR A 154 -10.64 14.03 -0.23
C THR A 154 -11.31 13.10 0.78
N GLY A 155 -11.77 13.64 1.92
CA GLY A 155 -12.42 12.84 2.95
C GLY A 155 -11.51 11.77 3.57
N ILE A 156 -10.29 12.17 3.94
CA ILE A 156 -9.34 11.32 4.65
C ILE A 156 -9.40 11.65 6.14
N THR A 157 -9.51 10.63 6.98
CA THR A 157 -9.41 10.73 8.44
C THR A 157 -8.14 10.02 8.91
N PHE A 158 -7.41 10.64 9.83
CA PHE A 158 -6.15 10.15 10.41
C PHE A 158 -6.28 9.95 11.91
#